data_AF-A0A7Z0L390-F1
#
_entry.id   AF-A0A7Z0L390-F1
#
_cell.length_a   1.000
_cell.length_b   1.000
_cell.length_c   1.000
_cell.angle_alpha   90.00
_cell.angle_beta   90.00
_cell.angle_gamma   90.00
#
_symmetry.space_group_name_H-M   'P 1'
#
loop_
_entity.id
_entity.type
_entity.pdbx_description
1 polymer ?
#
loop_
_entity_poly.entity_id
_entity_poly.type
_entity_poly.pdbx_seq_one_letter_code
_entity_poly.pdbx_strand_id
1 'polypeptide(L)'
;MDDAVGAVEAEAAYAAMARTAGIEMAPVQVLRASSGEPFFVTDRFDRDGNVRLHMQTVAALLDVDFRSATLDYVDLLKLVRVMTRDQRAVEEMFRRMVFNIRMLNRDDHLKNHAFLMDRTGNWRLSPAYDLSFSRGLGGEHTLLIAGEGRRPGRVQIYAVAVNAGISPNRVGEIVDQMGVAVAGWGGVAMRNWSSFRRNWPGRLRRRWVGQGTGSIGDMGVVRLRNRGCSDPSPAGTHVTDVSTVSDLPNRWSSASIGTYLTGFSQVLERPS
;
A
#
# COMPACT_ATOMS: atom_id res chain seq x y z
N MET A 1 16.12 12.28 19.74
CA MET A 1 15.37 11.08 19.32
C MET A 1 16.23 10.52 18.22
N ASP A 2 17.16 9.62 18.55
CA ASP A 2 18.08 9.08 17.56
C ASP A 2 17.31 8.11 16.67
N ASP A 3 17.37 8.34 15.37
CA ASP A 3 16.79 7.43 14.40
C ASP A 3 17.42 6.04 14.56
N ALA A 4 16.60 5.00 14.36
CA ALA A 4 17.11 3.64 14.41
C ALA A 4 18.25 3.48 13.39
N VAL A 5 19.35 2.83 13.80
CA VAL A 5 20.51 2.61 12.93
C VAL A 5 20.08 2.02 11.58
N GLY A 6 20.34 2.74 10.49
CA GLY A 6 19.99 2.35 9.12
C GLY A 6 18.64 2.86 8.62
N ALA A 7 17.96 3.75 9.35
CA ALA A 7 16.67 4.34 8.93
C ALA A 7 16.80 5.12 7.61
N VAL A 8 17.81 5.99 7.49
CA VAL A 8 18.10 6.78 6.29
C VAL A 8 18.28 5.88 5.05
N GLU A 9 19.06 4.82 5.18
CA GLU A 9 19.29 3.90 4.07
C GLU A 9 18.07 3.04 3.75
N ALA A 10 17.26 2.72 4.75
CA ALA A 10 15.98 2.05 4.54
C ALA A 10 15.01 2.96 3.76
N GLU A 11 14.87 4.23 4.14
CA GLU A 11 14.05 5.22 3.42
C GLU A 11 14.53 5.40 1.97
N ALA A 12 15.84 5.52 1.76
CA ALA A 12 16.42 5.59 0.42
C ALA A 12 16.12 4.36 -0.44
N ALA A 13 16.14 3.18 0.17
CA ALA A 13 15.79 1.94 -0.53
C ALA A 13 14.29 1.88 -0.85
N TYR A 14 13.41 2.35 0.05
CA TYR A 14 11.97 2.47 -0.19
C TYR A 14 11.67 3.42 -1.34
N ALA A 15 12.29 4.61 -1.34
CA ALA A 15 12.13 5.57 -2.42
C ALA A 15 12.59 5.03 -3.78
N ALA A 16 13.72 4.33 -3.82
CA ALA A 16 14.22 3.70 -5.04
C ALA A 16 13.29 2.59 -5.56
N MET A 17 12.73 1.76 -4.67
CA MET A 17 11.73 0.76 -5.07
C MET A 17 10.44 1.39 -5.55
N ALA A 18 9.93 2.42 -4.87
CA ALA A 18 8.71 3.12 -5.28
C ALA A 18 8.86 3.67 -6.70
N ARG A 19 9.99 4.32 -7.01
CA ARG A 19 10.30 4.78 -8.37
C ARG A 19 10.38 3.64 -9.38
N THR A 20 11.00 2.51 -9.01
CA THR A 20 11.05 1.30 -9.86
C THR A 20 9.65 0.74 -10.12
N ALA A 21 8.75 0.89 -9.15
CA ALA A 21 7.35 0.48 -9.24
C ALA A 21 6.46 1.49 -9.99
N GLY A 22 7.05 2.53 -10.58
CA GLY A 22 6.33 3.56 -11.34
C GLY A 22 5.58 4.58 -10.47
N ILE A 23 5.91 4.68 -9.17
CA ILE A 23 5.39 5.73 -8.29
C ILE A 23 6.19 7.01 -8.49
N GLU A 24 5.48 8.11 -8.68
CA GLU A 24 6.08 9.44 -8.75
C GLU A 24 6.62 9.85 -7.39
N MET A 25 7.92 10.13 -7.32
CA MET A 25 8.60 10.65 -6.13
C MET A 25 9.54 11.78 -6.51
N ALA A 26 9.74 12.72 -5.59
CA ALA A 26 10.82 13.68 -5.71
C ALA A 26 12.19 12.95 -5.78
N PRO A 27 13.19 13.53 -6.47
CA PRO A 27 14.56 13.04 -6.40
C PRO A 27 15.04 12.91 -4.95
N VAL A 28 15.73 11.81 -4.66
CA VAL A 28 16.28 11.52 -3.33
C VAL A 28 17.76 11.19 -3.42
N GLN A 29 18.51 11.54 -2.39
CA GLN A 29 19.93 11.23 -2.24
C GLN A 29 20.28 10.95 -0.78
N VAL A 30 21.25 10.07 -0.54
CA VAL A 30 21.88 9.93 0.76
C VAL A 30 23.20 10.68 0.75
N LEU A 31 23.33 11.70 1.60
CA LEU A 31 24.58 12.40 1.86
C LEU A 31 25.23 11.82 3.12
N ARG A 32 26.56 11.96 3.25
CA ARG A 32 27.25 11.61 4.49
C ARG A 32 28.05 12.81 4.98
N ALA A 33 27.92 13.12 6.27
CA ALA A 33 28.80 14.09 6.91
C ALA A 33 30.24 13.56 6.98
N SER A 34 31.18 14.44 7.31
CA SER A 34 32.58 14.06 7.56
C SER A 34 32.73 13.06 8.71
N SER A 35 31.78 13.04 9.65
CA SER A 35 31.67 12.03 10.71
C SER A 35 31.25 10.63 10.21
N GLY A 36 30.79 10.51 8.95
CA GLY A 36 30.22 9.30 8.37
C GLY A 36 28.70 9.15 8.55
N GLU A 37 28.08 10.03 9.35
CA GLU A 37 26.63 10.05 9.61
C GLU A 37 25.84 10.26 8.31
N PRO A 38 24.85 9.40 8.00
CA PRO A 38 24.03 9.52 6.80
C PRO A 38 22.88 10.52 6.98
N PHE A 39 22.57 11.26 5.92
CA PHE A 39 21.44 12.18 5.84
C PHE A 39 20.59 11.84 4.62
N PHE A 40 19.29 11.66 4.83
CA PHE A 40 18.34 11.51 3.74
C PHE A 40 17.95 12.90 3.21
N VAL A 41 18.19 13.14 1.92
CA VAL A 41 17.87 14.41 1.26
C VAL A 41 16.87 14.13 0.14
N THR A 42 15.83 14.95 0.08
CA THR A 42 14.80 14.90 -0.96
C THR A 42 14.51 16.31 -1.45
N ASP A 43 14.27 16.45 -2.75
CA ASP A 43 13.86 17.73 -3.32
C ASP A 43 12.46 18.11 -2.84
N ARG A 44 12.27 19.39 -2.55
CA ARG A 44 10.95 19.91 -2.19
C ARG A 44 10.05 19.98 -3.42
N PHE A 45 9.07 19.08 -3.50
CA PHE A 45 8.09 19.06 -4.58
C PHE A 45 7.04 20.17 -4.51
N ASP A 46 6.94 20.89 -3.38
CA ASP A 46 6.06 22.06 -3.22
C ASP A 46 6.73 23.37 -3.68
N ARG A 47 7.80 23.25 -4.48
CA ARG A 47 8.57 24.37 -5.04
C ARG A 47 8.65 24.25 -6.56
N ASP A 48 8.49 25.38 -7.23
CA ASP A 48 8.81 25.59 -8.65
C ASP A 48 9.82 26.74 -8.75
N GLY A 49 11.10 26.38 -8.79
CA GLY A 49 12.20 27.31 -8.53
C GLY A 49 12.05 27.98 -7.15
N ASN A 50 11.99 29.32 -7.13
CA ASN A 50 11.80 30.08 -5.90
C ASN A 50 10.32 30.25 -5.51
N VAL A 51 9.39 29.77 -6.33
CA VAL A 51 7.95 29.88 -6.08
C VAL A 51 7.48 28.72 -5.22
N ARG A 52 6.76 29.02 -4.13
CA ARG A 52 6.07 28.00 -3.33
C ARG A 52 4.70 27.71 -3.94
N LEU A 53 4.41 26.42 -4.16
CA LEU A 53 3.08 25.95 -4.52
C LEU A 53 2.23 25.80 -3.26
N HIS A 54 0.92 26.01 -3.39
CA HIS A 54 0.01 25.73 -2.28
C HIS A 54 -0.09 24.21 -2.12
N MET A 55 0.06 23.72 -0.89
CA MET A 55 0.04 22.29 -0.57
C MET A 55 -0.95 22.05 0.56
N GLN A 56 -1.80 21.03 0.40
CA GLN A 56 -2.71 20.58 1.46
C GLN A 56 -2.65 19.07 1.58
N THR A 57 -2.50 18.57 2.80
CA THR A 57 -2.65 17.14 3.08
C THR A 57 -4.12 16.74 3.06
N VAL A 58 -4.41 15.46 2.87
CA VAL A 58 -5.80 14.97 2.96
C VAL A 58 -6.37 15.24 4.36
N ALA A 59 -5.57 15.08 5.41
CA ALA A 59 -5.99 15.41 6.78
C ALA A 59 -6.44 16.88 6.92
N ALA A 60 -5.69 17.81 6.32
CA ALA A 60 -6.03 19.23 6.35
C ALA A 60 -7.26 19.56 5.49
N LEU A 61 -7.40 18.91 4.32
CA LEU A 61 -8.57 19.11 3.45
C LEU A 61 -9.88 18.63 4.07
N LEU A 62 -9.83 17.55 4.84
CA LEU A 62 -11.00 16.97 5.50
C LEU A 62 -11.25 17.54 6.90
N ASP A 63 -10.37 18.42 7.38
CA ASP A 63 -10.39 18.98 8.74
C ASP A 63 -10.49 17.90 9.83
N VAL A 64 -9.63 16.87 9.73
CA VAL A 64 -9.61 15.73 10.66
C VAL A 64 -8.28 15.58 11.37
N ASP A 65 -8.31 15.11 12.62
CA ASP A 65 -7.10 14.71 13.33
C ASP A 65 -6.57 13.38 12.77
N PHE A 66 -5.45 13.47 12.06
CA PHE A 66 -4.74 12.33 11.48
C PHE A 66 -4.33 11.23 12.48
N ARG A 67 -4.32 11.51 13.79
CA ARG A 67 -3.99 10.51 14.83
C ARG A 67 -5.15 9.59 15.17
N SER A 68 -6.39 10.01 14.87
CA SER A 68 -7.60 9.29 15.25
C SER A 68 -8.51 8.98 14.06
N ALA A 69 -8.41 9.76 12.98
CA ALA A 69 -9.16 9.55 11.76
C ALA A 69 -8.53 8.46 10.89
N THR A 70 -9.34 7.49 10.49
CA THR A 70 -9.03 6.54 9.43
C THR A 70 -9.95 6.80 8.24
N LEU A 71 -9.49 6.45 7.04
CA LEU A 71 -10.25 6.53 5.79
C LEU A 71 -10.01 5.23 5.01
N ASP A 72 -10.96 4.84 4.17
CA ASP A 72 -10.74 3.76 3.22
C ASP A 72 -10.09 4.29 1.93
N TYR A 73 -9.17 3.52 1.34
CA TYR A 73 -8.62 3.84 0.03
C TYR A 73 -9.71 3.99 -1.05
N VAL A 74 -10.85 3.32 -0.95
CA VAL A 74 -12.01 3.55 -1.83
C VAL A 74 -12.41 5.02 -1.83
N ASP A 75 -12.47 5.66 -0.66
CA ASP A 75 -12.88 7.06 -0.52
C ASP A 75 -11.73 8.02 -0.82
N LEU A 76 -10.50 7.65 -0.47
CA LEU A 76 -9.32 8.42 -0.84
C LEU A 76 -9.18 8.52 -2.38
N LEU A 77 -9.38 7.43 -3.12
CA LEU A 77 -9.31 7.45 -4.58
C LEU A 77 -10.46 8.26 -5.22
N LYS A 78 -11.65 8.28 -4.60
CA LYS A 78 -12.73 9.20 -5.01
C LYS A 78 -12.33 10.65 -4.78
N LEU A 79 -11.75 10.98 -3.62
CA LEU A 79 -11.25 12.32 -3.33
C LEU A 79 -10.19 12.75 -4.34
N VAL A 80 -9.22 11.88 -4.65
CA VAL A 80 -8.20 12.14 -5.67
C VAL A 80 -8.83 12.46 -7.03
N ARG A 81 -9.84 11.69 -7.43
CA ARG A 81 -10.57 11.94 -8.69
C ARG A 81 -11.25 13.30 -8.68
N VAL A 82 -11.95 13.66 -7.61
CA VAL A 82 -12.67 14.94 -7.51
C VAL A 82 -11.70 16.11 -7.53
N MET A 83 -10.62 16.03 -6.77
CA MET A 83 -9.62 17.10 -6.66
C MET A 83 -8.87 17.32 -7.97
N THR A 84 -8.40 16.24 -8.60
CA THR A 84 -7.49 16.34 -9.76
C THR A 84 -8.20 16.30 -11.10
N ARG A 85 -9.41 15.71 -11.16
CA ARG A 85 -10.13 15.38 -12.40
C ARG A 85 -9.28 14.57 -13.39
N ASP A 86 -8.32 13.80 -12.89
CA ASP A 86 -7.37 13.02 -13.70
C ASP A 86 -7.35 11.55 -13.27
N GLN A 87 -7.73 10.64 -14.18
CA GLN A 87 -7.70 9.20 -13.93
C GLN A 87 -6.26 8.69 -13.67
N ARG A 88 -5.24 9.34 -14.24
CA ARG A 88 -3.84 8.96 -14.02
C ARG A 88 -3.42 9.20 -12.56
N ALA A 89 -3.95 10.26 -11.94
CA ALA A 89 -3.72 10.52 -10.51
C ALA A 89 -4.42 9.48 -9.62
N VAL A 90 -5.59 8.99 -10.03
CA VAL A 90 -6.28 7.89 -9.34
C VAL A 90 -5.46 6.60 -9.44
N GLU A 91 -4.97 6.26 -10.63
CA GLU A 91 -4.07 5.11 -10.83
C GLU A 91 -2.79 5.25 -10.01
N GLU A 92 -2.24 6.46 -9.93
CA GLU A 92 -1.06 6.76 -9.12
C GLU A 92 -1.31 6.53 -7.62
N MET A 93 -2.45 6.99 -7.09
CA MET A 93 -2.83 6.69 -5.70
C MET A 93 -3.07 5.19 -5.49
N PHE A 94 -3.66 4.50 -6.47
CA PHE A 94 -3.80 3.05 -6.44
C PHE A 94 -2.44 2.33 -6.41
N ARG A 95 -1.44 2.79 -7.18
CA ARG A 95 -0.07 2.26 -7.09
C ARG A 95 0.51 2.41 -5.69
N ARG A 96 0.35 3.59 -5.07
CA ARG A 96 0.82 3.85 -3.70
C ARG A 96 0.18 2.92 -2.68
N MET A 97 -1.13 2.67 -2.80
CA MET A 97 -1.83 1.69 -1.97
C MET A 97 -1.23 0.28 -2.13
N VAL A 98 -1.08 -0.20 -3.37
CA VAL A 98 -0.52 -1.53 -3.62
C VAL A 98 0.91 -1.63 -3.10
N PHE A 99 1.72 -0.58 -3.27
CA PHE A 99 3.08 -0.52 -2.73
C PHE A 99 3.07 -0.60 -1.20
N ASN A 100 2.23 0.18 -0.52
CA ASN A 100 2.11 0.16 0.93
C ASN A 100 1.75 -1.24 1.46
N ILE A 101 0.80 -1.92 0.82
CA ILE A 101 0.43 -3.31 1.13
C ILE A 101 1.64 -4.25 0.96
N ARG A 102 2.33 -4.19 -0.19
CA ARG A 102 3.42 -5.12 -0.54
C ARG A 102 4.69 -4.90 0.26
N MET A 103 4.97 -3.64 0.59
CA MET A 103 6.16 -3.25 1.34
C MET A 103 5.94 -3.22 2.85
N LEU A 104 4.72 -3.46 3.33
CA LEU A 104 4.36 -3.32 4.73
C LEU A 104 4.68 -1.90 5.23
N ASN A 105 4.35 -0.89 4.42
CA ASN A 105 4.23 0.47 4.91
C ASN A 105 2.80 0.63 5.44
N ARG A 106 2.65 0.57 6.76
CA ARG A 106 1.36 0.65 7.46
C ARG A 106 1.12 1.99 8.15
N ASP A 107 2.08 2.89 8.05
CA ASP A 107 1.95 4.27 8.52
C ASP A 107 1.45 5.17 7.39
N ASP A 108 0.48 4.68 6.61
CA ASP A 108 -0.02 5.32 5.40
C ASP A 108 -1.15 6.33 5.70
N HIS A 109 -1.01 7.08 6.80
CA HIS A 109 -2.04 7.97 7.31
C HIS A 109 -2.31 9.19 6.41
N LEU A 110 -3.42 9.89 6.66
CA LEU A 110 -3.91 11.01 5.85
C LEU A 110 -2.95 12.20 5.66
N LYS A 111 -1.90 12.33 6.49
CA LYS A 111 -0.83 13.32 6.29
C LYS A 111 0.22 12.95 5.25
N ASN A 112 0.29 11.68 4.85
CA ASN A 112 1.24 11.15 3.86
C ASN A 112 0.71 11.25 2.43
N HIS A 113 -0.46 11.88 2.29
CA HIS A 113 -1.11 12.13 1.01
C HIS A 113 -1.46 13.61 0.94
N ALA A 114 -1.03 14.27 -0.14
CA ALA A 114 -1.25 15.69 -0.33
C ALA A 114 -1.54 16.04 -1.79
N PHE A 115 -2.10 17.22 -1.96
CA PHE A 115 -2.36 17.85 -3.24
C PHE A 115 -1.59 19.16 -3.33
N LEU A 116 -1.19 19.49 -4.55
CA LEU A 116 -0.54 20.74 -4.90
C LEU A 116 -1.48 21.55 -5.78
N MET A 117 -1.60 22.84 -5.51
CA MET A 117 -2.34 23.77 -6.35
C MET A 117 -1.38 24.77 -6.98
N ASP A 118 -1.47 24.90 -8.30
CA ASP A 118 -0.73 25.93 -9.03
C ASP A 118 -1.39 27.31 -8.93
N ARG A 119 -0.77 28.32 -9.53
CA ARG A 119 -1.28 29.70 -9.51
C ARG A 119 -2.59 29.90 -10.27
N THR A 120 -2.97 28.95 -11.13
CA THR A 120 -4.23 28.97 -11.89
C THR A 120 -5.37 28.26 -11.15
N GLY A 121 -5.10 27.70 -9.98
CA GLY A 121 -6.09 26.98 -9.17
C GLY A 121 -6.25 25.52 -9.57
N ASN A 122 -5.38 24.99 -10.43
CA ASN A 122 -5.43 23.57 -10.81
C ASN A 122 -4.75 22.72 -9.75
N TRP A 123 -5.48 21.71 -9.28
CA TRP A 123 -5.00 20.75 -8.29
C TRP A 123 -4.41 19.51 -8.95
N ARG A 124 -3.26 19.06 -8.45
CA ARG A 124 -2.65 17.79 -8.80
C ARG A 124 -2.26 17.01 -7.55
N LEU A 125 -2.18 15.69 -7.66
CA LEU A 125 -1.64 14.86 -6.60
C LEU A 125 -0.14 15.19 -6.41
N SER A 126 0.33 15.31 -5.17
CA SER A 126 1.75 15.49 -4.91
C SER A 126 2.53 14.22 -5.29
N PRO A 127 3.84 14.31 -5.57
CA PRO A 127 4.72 13.13 -5.50
C PRO A 127 4.55 12.41 -4.15
N ALA A 128 4.79 11.11 -4.12
CA ALA A 128 4.82 10.35 -2.87
C ALA A 128 6.03 10.77 -2.02
N TYR A 129 5.85 10.71 -0.71
CA TYR A 129 6.87 11.01 0.30
C TYR A 129 6.57 10.17 1.54
N ASP A 130 7.53 10.13 2.47
CA ASP A 130 7.41 9.42 3.75
C ASP A 130 7.02 7.94 3.57
N LEU A 131 7.78 7.24 2.73
CA LEU A 131 7.62 5.81 2.50
C LEU A 131 8.68 5.05 3.31
N SER A 132 8.24 4.30 4.30
CA SER A 132 9.12 3.51 5.16
C SER A 132 8.47 2.19 5.58
N PHE A 133 9.27 1.28 6.14
CA PHE A 133 8.71 0.07 6.75
C PHE A 133 7.99 0.44 8.05
N SER A 134 6.72 0.06 8.18
CA SER A 134 6.00 0.23 9.44
C SER A 134 5.14 -0.99 9.74
N ARG A 135 5.21 -1.48 10.98
CA ARG A 135 4.34 -2.58 11.41
C ARG A 135 2.89 -2.13 11.62
N GLY A 136 2.66 -0.83 11.77
CA GLY A 136 1.37 -0.24 12.11
C GLY A 136 0.91 -0.59 13.53
N LEU A 137 -0.10 0.12 14.01
CA LEU A 137 -0.72 -0.17 15.31
C LEU A 137 -1.51 -1.48 15.23
N GLY A 138 -1.31 -2.41 16.17
CA GLY A 138 -1.98 -3.72 16.16
C GLY A 138 -1.64 -4.62 14.96
N GLY A 139 -0.71 -4.19 14.10
CA GLY A 139 -0.45 -4.87 12.83
C GLY A 139 -1.44 -4.50 11.72
N GLU A 140 -2.05 -3.32 11.76
CA GLU A 140 -2.98 -2.83 10.74
C GLU A 140 -2.38 -1.64 9.99
N HIS A 141 -2.80 -1.47 8.72
CA HIS A 141 -2.65 -0.22 7.98
C HIS A 141 -3.45 0.88 8.66
N THR A 142 -2.98 2.12 8.55
CA THR A 142 -3.70 3.26 9.13
C THR A 142 -4.93 3.60 8.31
N LEU A 143 -4.85 3.42 6.98
CA LEU A 143 -6.00 3.45 6.08
C LEU A 143 -6.53 2.04 5.83
N LEU A 144 -7.84 1.90 5.71
CA LEU A 144 -8.47 0.63 5.33
C LEU A 144 -8.37 0.41 3.83
N ILE A 145 -8.31 -0.85 3.42
CA ILE A 145 -8.33 -1.25 2.01
C ILE A 145 -9.60 -2.05 1.79
N ALA A 146 -10.67 -1.40 1.31
CA ALA A 146 -12.00 -2.00 1.17
C ALA A 146 -12.45 -2.73 2.45
N GLY A 147 -12.35 -2.04 3.59
CA GLY A 147 -12.77 -2.48 4.92
C GLY A 147 -11.77 -3.35 5.69
N GLU A 148 -10.59 -3.66 5.14
CA GLU A 148 -9.58 -4.51 5.78
C GLU A 148 -8.29 -3.73 6.04
N GLY A 149 -7.84 -3.71 7.30
CA GLY A 149 -6.59 -3.03 7.70
C GLY A 149 -5.43 -3.99 7.99
N ARG A 150 -5.69 -5.24 8.39
CA ARG A 150 -4.66 -6.13 8.94
C ARG A 150 -3.94 -6.96 7.89
N ARG A 151 -4.69 -7.52 6.95
CA ARG A 151 -4.18 -8.44 5.91
C ARG A 151 -4.89 -8.23 4.57
N PRO A 152 -4.86 -7.01 4.01
CA PRO A 152 -5.45 -6.76 2.68
C PRO A 152 -4.78 -7.65 1.63
N GLY A 153 -5.61 -8.27 0.79
CA GLY A 153 -5.19 -9.21 -0.23
C GLY A 153 -5.76 -8.87 -1.61
N ARG A 154 -5.78 -9.87 -2.50
CA ARG A 154 -6.29 -9.72 -3.87
C ARG A 154 -7.72 -9.17 -3.89
N VAL A 155 -8.60 -9.73 -3.06
CA VAL A 155 -10.02 -9.33 -3.02
C VAL A 155 -10.16 -7.83 -2.77
N GLN A 156 -9.47 -7.31 -1.77
CA GLN A 156 -9.52 -5.89 -1.42
C GLN A 156 -8.87 -5.01 -2.48
N ILE A 157 -7.71 -5.40 -3.02
CA ILE A 157 -7.04 -4.66 -4.11
C ILE A 157 -7.96 -4.53 -5.33
N TYR A 158 -8.62 -5.62 -5.74
CA TYR A 158 -9.57 -5.59 -6.85
C TYR A 158 -10.84 -4.79 -6.52
N ALA A 159 -11.34 -4.88 -5.29
CA ALA A 159 -12.51 -4.09 -4.87
C ALA A 159 -12.23 -2.58 -4.95
N VAL A 160 -11.06 -2.12 -4.47
CA VAL A 160 -10.65 -0.71 -4.61
C VAL A 160 -10.52 -0.33 -6.08
N ALA A 161 -9.88 -1.17 -6.91
CA ALA A 161 -9.70 -0.90 -8.33
C ALA A 161 -11.03 -0.74 -9.09
N VAL A 162 -12.00 -1.63 -8.84
CA VAL A 162 -13.34 -1.56 -9.45
C VAL A 162 -14.05 -0.27 -9.06
N ASN A 163 -14.05 0.09 -7.77
CA ASN A 163 -14.63 1.35 -7.31
C ASN A 163 -13.92 2.58 -7.91
N ALA A 164 -12.65 2.45 -8.26
CA ALA A 164 -11.85 3.48 -8.91
C ALA A 164 -11.91 3.44 -10.45
N GLY A 165 -12.73 2.58 -11.05
CA GLY A 165 -12.83 2.46 -12.51
C GLY A 165 -11.52 2.06 -13.20
N ILE A 166 -10.63 1.35 -12.50
CA ILE A 166 -9.37 0.86 -13.05
C ILE A 166 -9.61 -0.51 -13.68
N SER A 167 -9.26 -0.66 -14.96
CA SER A 167 -9.51 -1.91 -15.69
C SER A 167 -8.69 -3.08 -15.12
N PRO A 168 -9.17 -4.34 -15.23
CA PRO A 168 -8.43 -5.51 -14.76
C PRO A 168 -7.03 -5.65 -15.38
N ASN A 169 -6.88 -5.32 -16.66
CA ASN A 169 -5.57 -5.33 -17.34
C ASN A 169 -4.62 -4.34 -16.68
N ARG A 170 -5.10 -3.12 -16.39
CA ARG A 170 -4.30 -2.09 -15.75
C ARG A 170 -3.92 -2.45 -14.31
N VAL A 171 -4.83 -3.10 -13.57
CA VAL A 171 -4.51 -3.67 -12.25
C VAL A 171 -3.37 -4.70 -12.36
N GLY A 172 -3.45 -5.60 -13.35
CA GLY A 172 -2.40 -6.58 -13.63
C GLY A 172 -1.04 -5.91 -13.88
N GLU A 173 -0.99 -4.95 -14.79
CA GLU A 173 0.24 -4.17 -15.09
C GLU A 173 0.84 -3.53 -13.84
N ILE A 174 0.02 -2.89 -13.01
CA ILE A 174 0.47 -2.24 -11.77
C ILE A 174 1.02 -3.28 -10.79
N VAL A 175 0.32 -4.40 -10.60
CA VAL A 175 0.77 -5.47 -9.69
C VAL A 175 2.07 -6.11 -10.17
N ASP A 176 2.24 -6.30 -11.47
CA ASP A 176 3.45 -6.87 -12.06
C ASP A 176 4.65 -5.92 -11.91
N GLN A 177 4.45 -4.61 -12.16
CA GLN A 177 5.48 -3.59 -11.89
C GLN A 177 5.93 -3.60 -10.42
N MET A 178 4.98 -3.77 -9.49
CA MET A 178 5.30 -3.91 -8.05
C MET A 178 6.12 -5.17 -7.79
N GLY A 179 5.80 -6.29 -8.45
CA GLY A 179 6.58 -7.53 -8.36
C GLY A 179 8.06 -7.34 -8.76
N VAL A 180 8.30 -6.62 -9.86
CA VAL A 180 9.65 -6.28 -10.34
C VAL A 180 10.39 -5.41 -9.32
N ALA A 181 9.74 -4.37 -8.79
CA ALA A 181 10.35 -3.47 -7.82
C ALA A 181 10.77 -4.19 -6.53
N VAL A 182 9.91 -5.08 -6.00
CA VAL A 182 10.21 -5.84 -4.79
C VAL A 182 11.31 -6.89 -5.03
N ALA A 183 11.31 -7.55 -6.18
CA ALA A 183 12.37 -8.50 -6.54
C ALA A 183 13.75 -7.81 -6.64
N GLY A 184 13.78 -6.55 -7.07
CA GLY A 184 14.98 -5.71 -7.15
C GLY A 184 15.55 -5.26 -5.81
N TRP A 185 14.83 -5.47 -4.69
CA TRP A 185 15.23 -5.00 -3.34
C TRP A 185 16.65 -5.41 -2.97
N GLY A 186 17.05 -6.66 -3.25
CA GLY A 186 18.40 -7.14 -2.92
C GLY A 186 19.51 -6.29 -3.55
N GLY A 187 19.35 -5.88 -4.81
CA GLY A 187 20.30 -5.05 -5.52
C GLY A 187 20.26 -3.57 -5.11
N VAL A 188 19.08 -3.05 -4.77
CA VAL A 188 18.91 -1.69 -4.24
C VAL A 188 19.50 -1.58 -2.84
N ALA A 189 19.17 -2.54 -1.96
CA ALA A 189 19.70 -2.62 -0.61
C ALA A 189 21.22 -2.83 -0.59
N MET A 190 21.80 -3.61 -1.51
CA MET A 190 23.25 -3.81 -1.60
C MET A 190 24.01 -2.60 -2.15
N ARG A 191 23.43 -1.85 -3.12
CA ARG A 191 24.03 -0.58 -3.59
C ARG A 191 24.03 0.51 -2.53
N ASN A 192 23.04 0.46 -1.64
CA ASN A 192 22.88 1.43 -0.57
C ASN A 192 23.42 0.94 0.79
N TRP A 193 23.84 -0.33 0.93
CA TRP A 193 24.24 -0.87 2.25
C TRP A 193 24.97 -2.25 2.28
N SER A 194 26.06 -2.36 3.08
CA SER A 194 26.87 -3.58 3.34
C SER A 194 26.67 -4.24 4.72
N SER A 195 25.85 -3.71 5.63
CA SER A 195 25.78 -4.15 7.05
C SER A 195 24.41 -4.71 7.56
N PHE A 196 23.36 -4.89 6.73
CA PHE A 196 21.94 -5.04 7.21
C PHE A 196 21.45 -6.49 7.16
N ARG A 197 22.36 -7.46 7.09
CA ARG A 197 21.99 -8.87 7.04
C ARG A 197 21.24 -9.35 8.29
N ARG A 198 21.21 -8.58 9.39
CA ARG A 198 20.71 -9.01 10.70
C ARG A 198 19.26 -8.62 11.05
N ASN A 199 18.68 -7.57 10.47
CA ASN A 199 17.37 -7.04 10.92
C ASN A 199 16.22 -7.18 9.91
N TRP A 200 16.47 -7.66 8.68
CA TRP A 200 15.38 -8.10 7.80
C TRP A 200 14.81 -9.43 8.32
N PRO A 201 13.49 -9.56 8.59
CA PRO A 201 12.93 -10.81 9.07
C PRO A 201 13.23 -11.94 8.08
N GLY A 202 14.08 -12.90 8.44
CA GLY A 202 14.46 -14.03 7.59
C GLY A 202 13.27 -14.86 7.08
N ARG A 203 12.08 -14.71 7.69
CA ARG A 203 10.81 -15.29 7.24
C ARG A 203 10.25 -14.64 5.96
N LEU A 204 10.51 -13.35 5.71
CA LEU A 204 10.14 -12.69 4.46
C LEU A 204 11.03 -13.16 3.30
N ARG A 205 12.25 -13.65 3.53
CA ARG A 205 13.09 -14.18 2.45
C ARG A 205 12.58 -15.53 1.91
N ARG A 206 12.09 -16.41 2.77
CA ARG A 206 11.59 -17.76 2.39
C ARG A 206 10.18 -17.78 1.81
N ARG A 207 9.33 -16.80 2.14
CA ARG A 207 8.00 -16.68 1.54
C ARG A 207 8.01 -16.10 0.11
N TRP A 208 9.14 -15.50 -0.28
CA TRP A 208 9.25 -14.69 -1.51
C TRP A 208 10.14 -15.31 -2.61
N VAL A 209 11.18 -16.08 -2.27
CA VAL A 209 12.07 -16.72 -3.28
C VAL A 209 11.42 -17.96 -3.94
N GLY A 210 10.34 -18.51 -3.37
CA GLY A 210 9.67 -19.72 -3.87
C GLY A 210 8.57 -19.51 -4.91
N GLN A 211 8.33 -18.30 -5.41
CA GLN A 211 7.26 -18.01 -6.39
C GLN A 211 7.73 -17.21 -7.61
N GLY A 212 9.04 -17.14 -7.85
CA GLY A 212 9.57 -16.64 -9.12
C GLY A 212 9.44 -17.71 -10.19
N THR A 213 8.30 -17.73 -10.89
CA THR A 213 8.01 -18.30 -12.25
C THR A 213 6.55 -18.78 -12.44
N GLY A 214 5.70 -18.78 -11.40
CA GLY A 214 4.34 -19.32 -11.53
C GLY A 214 3.32 -18.30 -12.05
N SER A 215 2.57 -18.66 -13.09
CA SER A 215 1.34 -17.96 -13.48
C SER A 215 0.35 -17.90 -12.29
N ILE A 216 -0.65 -17.01 -12.41
CA ILE A 216 -1.68 -16.52 -11.45
C ILE A 216 -2.36 -17.54 -10.48
N GLY A 217 -2.06 -18.84 -10.57
CA GLY A 217 -2.72 -19.94 -9.88
C GLY A 217 -2.30 -20.29 -8.45
N ASP A 218 -1.18 -19.82 -7.89
CA ASP A 218 -0.67 -20.40 -6.63
C ASP A 218 -0.34 -19.36 -5.54
N MET A 219 -1.31 -19.01 -4.71
CA MET A 219 -1.06 -18.35 -3.42
C MET A 219 -1.85 -19.04 -2.30
N GLY A 220 -1.26 -20.11 -1.76
CA GLY A 220 -1.79 -20.85 -0.62
C GLY A 220 -1.77 -20.06 0.69
N VAL A 221 -2.88 -20.18 1.43
CA VAL A 221 -3.08 -19.67 2.79
C VAL A 221 -2.19 -20.46 3.77
N VAL A 222 -1.31 -19.79 4.51
CA VAL A 222 -0.51 -20.44 5.58
C VAL A 222 -1.12 -20.14 6.94
N ARG A 223 -1.70 -21.18 7.56
CA ARG A 223 -2.19 -21.21 8.94
C ARG A 223 -1.00 -21.41 9.89
N LEU A 224 -0.68 -20.44 10.75
CA LEU A 224 0.33 -20.63 11.80
C LEU A 224 -0.33 -21.32 13.00
N ARG A 225 0.00 -22.60 13.24
CA ARG A 225 -0.26 -23.29 14.51
C ARG A 225 0.79 -22.85 15.53
N ASN A 226 0.33 -22.38 16.69
CA ASN A 226 1.17 -22.05 17.83
C ASN A 226 1.52 -23.35 18.60
N ARG A 227 2.80 -23.64 18.86
CA ARG A 227 3.21 -24.69 19.81
C ARG A 227 3.83 -24.04 21.05
N GLY A 228 3.04 -24.01 22.13
CA GLY A 228 3.36 -24.50 23.47
C GLY A 228 4.42 -23.80 24.33
N CYS A 229 3.95 -23.19 25.43
CA CYS A 229 4.45 -23.28 26.83
C CYS A 229 3.53 -22.35 27.67
N SER A 230 2.83 -22.70 28.75
CA SER A 230 2.75 -23.87 29.63
C SER A 230 1.40 -23.73 30.40
N ASP A 231 0.72 -24.84 30.67
CA ASP A 231 -0.53 -24.94 31.45
C ASP A 231 -0.22 -24.97 32.98
N PRO A 232 -1.18 -24.64 33.88
CA PRO A 232 -2.32 -25.54 34.17
C PRO A 232 -3.73 -24.88 34.28
N SER A 233 -4.70 -25.67 33.82
CA SER A 233 -6.19 -25.67 33.90
C SER A 233 -6.84 -25.45 35.29
N PRO A 234 -8.20 -25.49 35.46
CA PRO A 234 -9.30 -25.55 34.47
C PRO A 234 -10.51 -24.62 34.72
N ALA A 235 -11.26 -24.26 33.68
CA ALA A 235 -12.74 -24.13 33.75
C ALA A 235 -13.31 -24.13 32.31
N GLY A 236 -14.29 -25.00 32.06
CA GLY A 236 -14.78 -25.37 30.73
C GLY A 236 -15.60 -24.30 30.01
N THR A 237 -15.90 -24.54 28.73
CA THR A 237 -17.26 -24.69 28.14
C THR A 237 -17.15 -24.81 26.60
N HIS A 238 -17.79 -25.85 26.07
CA HIS A 238 -18.20 -26.22 24.70
C HIS A 238 -17.70 -25.44 23.46
N VAL A 239 -17.12 -26.19 22.50
CA VAL A 239 -17.00 -25.82 21.07
C VAL A 239 -17.81 -26.83 20.26
N THR A 240 -18.72 -26.34 19.42
CA THR A 240 -19.38 -27.09 18.34
C THR A 240 -18.58 -26.99 17.04
N ASP A 241 -18.57 -28.13 16.34
CA ASP A 241 -17.83 -28.46 15.14
C ASP A 241 -18.50 -27.92 13.87
N VAL A 242 -17.71 -27.42 12.89
CA VAL A 242 -18.12 -27.35 11.46
C VAL A 242 -16.90 -27.56 10.56
N SER A 243 -16.80 -28.80 10.12
CA SER A 243 -16.32 -29.35 8.84
C SER A 243 -15.67 -28.44 7.78
N THR A 244 -14.57 -28.98 7.26
CA THR A 244 -13.84 -28.69 6.03
C THR A 244 -14.70 -28.71 4.76
N VAL A 245 -14.48 -27.72 3.87
CA VAL A 245 -14.78 -27.83 2.44
C VAL A 245 -13.49 -27.62 1.66
N SER A 246 -12.90 -28.71 1.20
CA SER A 246 -11.96 -28.79 0.10
C SER A 246 -12.73 -29.12 -1.18
N ASP A 247 -12.21 -28.67 -2.32
CA ASP A 247 -12.56 -29.03 -3.72
C ASP A 247 -13.37 -27.99 -4.50
N LEU A 248 -12.65 -27.16 -5.27
CA LEU A 248 -13.10 -26.71 -6.60
C LEU A 248 -11.93 -26.75 -7.60
N PRO A 249 -12.13 -27.29 -8.82
CA PRO A 249 -11.06 -27.60 -9.76
C PRO A 249 -10.56 -26.38 -10.56
N ASN A 250 -9.24 -26.39 -10.79
CA ASN A 250 -8.52 -25.52 -11.72
C ASN A 250 -8.99 -25.69 -13.17
N ARG A 251 -9.68 -24.68 -13.72
CA ARG A 251 -9.68 -24.25 -15.13
C ARG A 251 -10.59 -23.03 -15.23
N TRP A 252 -10.29 -22.07 -16.12
CA TRP A 252 -11.21 -21.52 -17.12
C TRP A 252 -10.53 -20.34 -17.86
N SER A 253 -10.42 -20.54 -19.16
CA SER A 253 -10.13 -19.58 -20.22
C SER A 253 -11.23 -18.52 -20.34
N SER A 254 -10.88 -17.41 -20.97
CA SER A 254 -11.73 -16.29 -21.41
C SER A 254 -13.15 -16.68 -21.86
N ALA A 255 -14.13 -16.61 -20.96
CA ALA A 255 -15.55 -16.34 -21.20
C ALA A 255 -16.31 -16.47 -19.87
N SER A 256 -16.57 -15.34 -19.19
CA SER A 256 -17.65 -15.13 -18.19
C SER A 256 -17.52 -13.72 -17.60
N ILE A 257 -17.67 -12.69 -18.45
CA ILE A 257 -18.07 -11.36 -17.98
C ILE A 257 -19.60 -11.36 -18.04
N GLY A 258 -20.22 -11.52 -16.88
CA GLY A 258 -21.67 -11.53 -16.77
C GLY A 258 -22.09 -12.10 -15.42
N THR A 259 -22.79 -11.29 -14.63
CA THR A 259 -23.38 -11.59 -13.30
C THR A 259 -22.55 -11.14 -12.10
N TYR A 260 -22.38 -9.83 -11.93
CA TYR A 260 -22.45 -9.14 -10.62
C TYR A 260 -22.81 -7.65 -10.86
N LEU A 261 -23.98 -7.43 -11.45
CA LEU A 261 -24.65 -6.12 -11.51
C LEU A 261 -26.15 -6.35 -11.45
N THR A 262 -26.67 -6.62 -10.25
CA THR A 262 -28.09 -6.46 -9.93
C THR A 262 -28.26 -6.39 -8.42
N GLY A 263 -28.49 -5.19 -7.92
CA GLY A 263 -28.80 -4.97 -6.52
C GLY A 263 -28.42 -3.58 -6.07
N PHE A 264 -29.09 -2.55 -6.62
CA PHE A 264 -29.45 -1.29 -5.95
C PHE A 264 -30.08 -0.34 -6.98
N SER A 265 -31.36 -0.54 -7.28
CA SER A 265 -32.24 0.52 -7.78
C SER A 265 -33.69 0.05 -7.68
N GLN A 266 -34.30 0.22 -6.51
CA GLN A 266 -35.76 0.31 -6.34
C GLN A 266 -36.05 0.87 -4.95
N VAL A 267 -36.01 2.19 -4.79
CA VAL A 267 -37.00 2.98 -4.04
C VAL A 267 -36.85 4.39 -4.58
N LEU A 268 -37.82 4.86 -5.36
CA LEU A 268 -38.42 6.19 -5.34
C LEU A 268 -39.28 6.33 -6.61
N GLU A 269 -40.47 6.88 -6.40
CA GLU A 269 -41.49 7.27 -7.38
C GLU A 269 -42.48 6.18 -7.83
N ARG A 270 -43.68 6.23 -7.25
CA ARG A 270 -44.92 6.40 -8.03
C ARG A 270 -45.99 7.15 -7.22
N PRO A 271 -46.78 8.02 -7.89
CA PRO A 271 -47.73 8.94 -7.26
C PRO A 271 -49.14 8.33 -7.16
N SER A 272 -49.98 8.98 -6.35
CA SER A 272 -51.45 8.98 -6.44
C SER A 272 -51.93 10.43 -6.47
#